data_AF-A0A9W9Y989-F1
#
_entry.id   AF-A0A9W9Y989-F1
#
_cell.length_a   1.000
_cell.length_b   1.000
_cell.length_c   1.000
_cell.angle_alpha   90.00
_cell.angle_beta   90.00
_cell.angle_gamma   90.00
#
_symmetry.space_group_name_H-M   'P 1'
#
loop_
_entity.id
_entity.type
_entity.pdbx_description
1 polymer ?
#
loop_
_entity_poly.entity_id
_entity_poly.type
_entity_poly.pdbx_seq_one_letter_code
_entity_poly.pdbx_strand_id
1 'polypeptide(L)'
;MPDSELFELICENRSMSRKLEDYEGQKSTSISTAKRLAEFLGDQMVKDKGLSCRFIISRKPEGSPVTERAIPLAIFQTEDSVKKHYLRRWLKDASMSTFDIREILDWQYYIERLNSCIQKIITIPAALQG
;
A
#
# COMPACT_ATOMS: atom_id res chain seq x y z
N MET A 1 13.99 -10.75 -10.31
CA MET A 1 13.96 -9.64 -9.34
C MET A 1 13.64 -10.19 -7.96
N PRO A 2 14.57 -10.10 -7.00
CA PRO A 2 14.37 -10.44 -5.60
C PRO A 2 13.27 -9.59 -4.94
N ASP A 3 12.72 -10.06 -3.81
CA ASP A 3 11.65 -9.36 -3.10
C ASP A 3 12.09 -8.00 -2.55
N SER A 4 13.34 -7.89 -2.09
CA SER A 4 13.90 -6.63 -1.60
C SER A 4 13.88 -5.52 -2.65
N GLU A 5 14.33 -5.85 -3.87
CA GLU A 5 14.33 -4.93 -5.01
C GLU A 5 12.89 -4.57 -5.43
N LEU A 6 12.00 -5.57 -5.45
CA LEU A 6 10.58 -5.34 -5.72
C LEU A 6 9.94 -4.39 -4.70
N PHE A 7 10.24 -4.57 -3.41
CA PHE A 7 9.75 -3.69 -2.36
C PHE A 7 10.22 -2.25 -2.54
N GLU A 8 11.46 -2.02 -2.96
CA GLU A 8 11.97 -0.67 -3.20
C GLU A 8 11.29 0.01 -4.40
N LEU A 9 11.07 -0.73 -5.49
CA LEU A 9 10.50 -0.19 -6.72
C LEU A 9 9.00 0.08 -6.65
N ILE A 10 8.24 -0.77 -5.93
CA ILE A 10 6.76 -0.72 -5.92
C ILE A 10 6.19 -0.06 -4.66
N CYS A 11 6.97 0.05 -3.59
CA CYS A 11 6.53 0.72 -2.37
C CYS A 11 6.35 2.22 -2.60
N GLU A 12 5.22 2.73 -2.13
CA GLU A 12 5.02 4.15 -1.97
C GLU A 12 5.32 4.54 -0.53
N ASN A 13 6.04 5.66 -0.33
CA ASN A 13 6.30 6.21 1.00
C ASN A 13 5.61 7.56 1.13
N ARG A 14 4.78 7.71 2.18
CA ARG A 14 4.15 8.98 2.53
C ARG A 14 4.30 9.26 4.02
N SER A 15 4.82 10.43 4.36
CA SER A 15 4.93 10.88 5.75
C SER A 15 3.65 11.59 6.20
N MET A 16 3.17 11.27 7.39
CA MET A 16 2.03 11.96 8.02
C MET A 16 2.51 13.14 8.86
N SER A 17 1.93 14.32 8.64
CA SER A 17 2.33 15.56 9.34
C SER A 17 1.66 15.74 10.71
N ARG A 18 0.52 15.08 10.94
CA ARG A 18 -0.22 15.08 12.21
C ARG A 18 -0.36 13.65 12.75
N LYS A 19 -0.93 13.51 13.96
CA LYS A 19 -1.16 12.19 14.56
C LYS A 19 -2.34 11.50 13.88
N LEU A 20 -2.42 10.18 13.97
CA LEU A 20 -3.51 9.41 13.36
C LEU A 20 -4.89 9.84 13.86
N GLU A 21 -5.01 10.18 15.15
CA GLU A 21 -6.22 10.68 15.81
C GLU A 21 -6.74 11.99 15.17
N ASP A 22 -5.83 12.86 14.72
CA ASP A 22 -6.18 14.16 14.11
C ASP A 22 -6.79 14.00 12.70
N TYR A 23 -6.74 12.81 12.11
CA TYR A 23 -7.28 12.49 10.78
C TYR A 23 -8.59 11.70 10.83
N GLU A 24 -9.26 11.64 11.98
CA GLU A 24 -10.56 10.97 12.09
C GLU A 24 -11.58 11.55 11.08
N GLY A 25 -12.34 10.66 10.43
CA GLY A 25 -13.27 11.02 9.35
C GLY A 25 -12.67 11.19 7.95
N GLN A 26 -11.33 11.26 7.82
CA GLN A 26 -10.67 11.37 6.51
C GLN A 26 -10.31 9.99 5.93
N LYS A 27 -10.31 9.88 4.59
CA LYS A 27 -9.91 8.67 3.87
C LYS A 27 -8.69 8.97 3.00
N SER A 28 -7.58 8.29 3.26
CA SER A 28 -6.38 8.31 2.43
C SER A 28 -5.61 7.01 2.56
N THR A 29 -4.72 6.72 1.61
CA THR A 29 -3.85 5.54 1.66
C THR A 29 -2.94 5.56 2.89
N SER A 30 -2.41 6.72 3.26
CA SER A 30 -1.60 6.90 4.48
C SER A 30 -2.39 6.60 5.74
N ILE A 31 -3.63 7.08 5.86
CA ILE A 31 -4.49 6.83 7.02
C ILE A 31 -4.80 5.34 7.16
N SER A 32 -5.16 4.67 6.06
CA SER A 32 -5.42 3.22 6.09
C SER A 32 -4.16 2.44 6.46
N THR A 33 -3.00 2.85 5.95
CA THR A 33 -1.72 2.23 6.28
C THR A 33 -1.39 2.39 7.76
N ALA A 34 -1.54 3.60 8.30
CA ALA A 34 -1.31 3.89 9.72
C ALA A 34 -2.26 3.09 10.63
N LYS A 35 -3.56 3.02 10.29
CA LYS A 35 -4.52 2.16 11.03
C LYS A 35 -4.09 0.70 11.04
N ARG A 36 -3.68 0.17 9.88
CA ARG A 36 -3.18 -1.21 9.77
C ARG A 36 -1.89 -1.42 10.56
N LEU A 37 -0.95 -0.48 10.55
CA LEU A 37 0.25 -0.54 11.39
C LEU A 37 -0.10 -0.58 12.89
N ALA A 38 -1.04 0.25 13.33
CA ALA A 38 -1.53 0.25 14.71
C ALA A 38 -2.15 -1.09 15.10
N GLU A 39 -2.93 -1.71 14.21
CA GLU A 39 -3.59 -3.00 14.46
C GLU A 39 -2.59 -4.11 14.84
N PHE A 40 -1.44 -4.23 14.17
CA PHE A 40 -0.52 -5.36 14.42
C PHE A 40 0.75 -5.00 15.20
N LEU A 41 1.21 -3.75 15.16
CA LEU A 41 2.36 -3.30 15.96
C LEU A 41 1.94 -2.65 17.29
N GLY A 42 0.64 -2.41 17.48
CA GLY A 42 0.07 -1.74 18.64
C GLY A 42 0.02 -0.21 18.48
N ASP A 43 -0.87 0.41 19.24
CA ASP A 43 -1.15 1.85 19.16
C ASP A 43 0.06 2.73 19.49
N GLN A 44 1.06 2.21 20.21
CA GLN A 44 2.25 2.99 20.55
C GLN A 44 3.06 3.42 19.31
N MET A 45 3.07 2.63 18.24
CA MET A 45 3.83 2.95 17.01
C MET A 45 3.22 4.08 16.18
N VAL A 46 1.97 4.48 16.43
CA VAL A 46 1.25 5.49 15.64
C VAL A 46 0.94 6.78 16.42
N LYS A 47 1.46 6.89 17.65
CA LYS A 47 1.25 8.06 18.53
C LYS A 47 2.11 9.27 18.17
N ASP A 48 3.24 9.02 17.53
CA ASP A 48 4.20 10.05 17.18
C ASP A 48 3.90 10.69 15.82
N LYS A 49 4.13 12.00 15.73
CA LYS A 49 4.05 12.74 14.48
C LYS A 49 5.21 12.32 13.57
N GLY A 50 5.01 12.35 12.26
CA GLY A 50 6.06 12.00 11.30
C GLY A 50 6.13 10.51 10.94
N LEU A 51 5.10 9.72 11.26
CA LEU A 51 5.00 8.32 10.85
C LEU A 51 5.18 8.19 9.32
N SER A 52 6.20 7.45 8.92
CA SER A 52 6.46 7.10 7.52
C SER A 52 5.60 5.88 7.16
N CYS A 53 4.55 6.14 6.39
CA CYS A 53 3.67 5.09 5.87
C CYS A 53 4.26 4.56 4.56
N ARG A 54 5.01 3.46 4.67
CA ARG A 54 5.44 2.65 3.53
C ARG A 54 4.39 1.59 3.19
N PHE A 55 3.79 1.67 2.01
CA PHE A 55 2.70 0.77 1.62
C PHE A 55 2.77 0.34 0.16
N ILE A 56 2.04 -0.74 -0.12
CA ILE A 56 1.72 -1.24 -1.46
C ILE A 56 0.22 -1.26 -1.66
N ILE A 57 -0.23 -1.30 -2.91
CA ILE A 57 -1.66 -1.44 -3.26
C ILE A 57 -1.94 -2.88 -3.63
N SER A 58 -2.84 -3.52 -2.88
CA SER A 58 -3.25 -4.91 -3.12
C SER A 58 -4.39 -5.00 -4.12
N ARG A 59 -4.44 -6.06 -4.93
CA ARG A 59 -5.55 -6.33 -5.86
C ARG A 59 -6.87 -6.57 -5.13
N LYS A 60 -6.83 -7.33 -4.05
CA LYS A 60 -7.99 -7.66 -3.22
C LYS A 60 -8.18 -6.64 -2.09
N PRO A 61 -9.42 -6.35 -1.66
CA PRO A 61 -10.68 -6.84 -2.23
C PRO A 61 -10.98 -6.17 -3.58
N GLU A 62 -11.43 -6.94 -4.58
CA GLU A 62 -11.76 -6.39 -5.89
C GLU A 62 -12.95 -5.42 -5.78
N GLY A 63 -12.90 -4.32 -6.54
CA GLY A 63 -13.91 -3.26 -6.51
C GLY A 63 -13.83 -2.31 -5.30
N SER A 64 -12.99 -2.61 -4.29
CA SER A 64 -12.77 -1.67 -3.18
C SER A 64 -11.93 -0.45 -3.60
N PRO A 65 -12.19 0.74 -3.01
CA PRO A 65 -11.38 1.93 -3.25
C PRO A 65 -9.88 1.69 -2.96
N VAL A 66 -9.00 2.35 -3.73
CA VAL A 66 -7.53 2.25 -3.54
C VAL A 66 -7.11 2.54 -2.10
N THR A 67 -7.80 3.48 -1.43
CA THR A 67 -7.55 3.80 -0.03
C THR A 67 -7.74 2.62 0.92
N GLU A 68 -8.66 1.70 0.63
CA GLU A 68 -8.91 0.50 1.44
C GLU A 68 -7.97 -0.66 1.09
N ARG A 69 -7.27 -0.56 -0.05
CA ARG A 69 -6.34 -1.57 -0.56
C ARG A 69 -4.87 -1.28 -0.23
N ALA A 70 -4.59 -0.23 0.54
CA ALA A 70 -3.23 0.12 0.95
C ALA A 70 -2.70 -0.77 2.09
N ILE A 71 -1.77 -1.67 1.79
CA ILE A 71 -1.19 -2.63 2.74
C ILE A 71 0.19 -2.14 3.21
N PRO A 72 0.45 -2.04 4.53
CA PRO A 72 1.76 -1.64 5.04
C PRO A 72 2.83 -2.67 4.67
N LEU A 73 3.95 -2.20 4.13
CA LEU A 73 5.07 -3.05 3.72
C LEU A 73 5.65 -3.87 4.88
N ALA A 74 5.61 -3.31 6.10
CA ALA A 74 6.10 -3.93 7.32
C ALA A 74 5.48 -5.32 7.60
N ILE A 75 4.27 -5.61 7.10
CA ILE A 75 3.64 -6.93 7.30
C ILE A 75 4.42 -8.07 6.63
N PHE A 76 5.20 -7.79 5.59
CA PHE A 76 6.00 -8.80 4.90
C PHE A 76 7.29 -9.14 5.66
N GLN A 77 7.63 -8.36 6.69
CA GLN A 77 8.80 -8.56 7.55
C GLN A 77 8.44 -9.16 8.93
N THR A 78 7.15 -9.41 9.20
CA THR A 78 6.71 -10.02 10.46
C THR A 78 6.74 -11.54 10.40
N GLU A 79 6.55 -12.16 11.58
CA GLU A 79 6.37 -13.60 11.69
C GLU A 79 5.24 -14.12 10.81
N ASP A 80 5.41 -15.34 10.31
CA ASP A 80 4.51 -15.97 9.34
C ASP A 80 3.07 -16.08 9.85
N SER A 81 2.87 -16.33 11.13
CA SER A 81 1.54 -16.39 11.77
C SER A 81 0.82 -15.05 11.72
N VAL A 82 1.52 -13.97 12.09
CA VAL A 82 1.03 -12.58 12.10
C VAL A 82 0.72 -12.13 10.68
N LYS A 83 1.67 -12.29 9.76
CA LYS A 83 1.52 -11.97 8.34
C LYS A 83 0.28 -12.64 7.75
N LYS A 84 0.12 -13.96 7.95
CA LYS A 84 -1.03 -14.73 7.43
C LYS A 84 -2.35 -14.26 8.01
N HIS A 85 -2.40 -14.00 9.32
CA HIS A 85 -3.61 -13.54 10.00
C HIS A 85 -4.09 -12.19 9.45
N TYR A 86 -3.22 -11.18 9.40
CA TYR A 86 -3.59 -9.84 8.96
C TYR A 86 -3.84 -9.75 7.46
N LEU A 87 -3.06 -10.43 6.62
CA LEU A 87 -3.29 -10.42 5.17
C LEU A 87 -4.65 -11.02 4.81
N ARG A 88 -5.06 -12.15 5.40
CA ARG A 88 -6.42 -12.71 5.18
C ARG A 88 -7.52 -11.72 5.54
N ARG A 89 -7.36 -11.02 6.67
CA ARG A 89 -8.32 -10.02 7.14
C ARG A 89 -8.39 -8.80 6.21
N TRP A 90 -7.24 -8.23 5.85
CA TRP A 90 -7.19 -7.00 5.05
C TRP A 90 -7.55 -7.21 3.58
N LEU A 91 -7.19 -8.37 3.02
CA LEU A 91 -7.54 -8.76 1.65
C LEU A 91 -8.96 -9.32 1.54
N LYS A 92 -9.67 -9.48 2.67
CA LYS A 92 -10.99 -10.12 2.78
C LYS A 92 -11.04 -11.49 2.10
N ASP A 93 -9.97 -12.26 2.26
CA ASP A 93 -9.83 -13.60 1.69
C ASP A 93 -9.40 -14.60 2.76
N ALA A 94 -10.40 -15.24 3.39
CA ALA A 94 -10.16 -16.23 4.42
C ALA A 94 -9.54 -17.54 3.88
N SER A 95 -9.74 -17.83 2.59
CA SER A 95 -9.29 -19.05 1.92
C SER A 95 -7.85 -18.98 1.41
N MET A 96 -7.24 -17.79 1.47
CA MET A 96 -5.88 -17.53 0.99
C MET A 96 -4.85 -18.47 1.63
N SER A 97 -4.14 -19.21 0.76
CA SER A 97 -3.09 -20.17 1.10
C SER A 97 -1.69 -19.68 0.69
N THR A 98 -1.61 -18.81 -0.31
CA THR A 98 -0.37 -18.20 -0.81
C THR A 98 -0.26 -16.77 -0.29
N PHE A 99 0.96 -16.36 0.07
CA PHE A 99 1.24 -15.03 0.66
C PHE A 99 2.41 -14.33 -0.05
N ASP A 100 2.68 -14.71 -1.30
CA ASP A 100 3.65 -14.03 -2.15
C ASP A 100 3.13 -12.62 -2.47
N ILE A 101 3.98 -11.62 -2.28
CA ILE A 101 3.65 -10.23 -2.60
C ILE A 101 3.21 -10.09 -4.07
N ARG A 102 3.81 -10.84 -5.01
CA ARG A 102 3.50 -10.73 -6.44
C ARG A 102 2.05 -11.13 -6.76
N GLU A 103 1.45 -11.99 -5.95
CA GLU A 103 0.04 -12.38 -6.08
C GLU A 103 -0.90 -11.40 -5.37
N ILE A 104 -0.39 -10.68 -4.37
CA ILE A 104 -1.16 -9.69 -3.60
C ILE A 104 -1.25 -8.36 -4.34
N LEU A 105 -0.19 -7.96 -5.06
CA LEU A 105 -0.10 -6.66 -5.74
C LEU A 105 -1.20 -6.45 -6.80
N ASP A 106 -1.74 -5.24 -6.85
CA ASP A 106 -2.55 -4.78 -7.96
C ASP A 106 -1.67 -4.30 -9.12
N TRP A 107 -1.18 -5.23 -9.94
CA TRP A 107 -0.35 -4.90 -11.10
C TRP A 107 -1.03 -3.93 -12.06
N GLN A 108 -2.35 -4.02 -12.22
CA GLN A 108 -3.11 -3.12 -13.10
C GLN A 108 -3.03 -1.68 -12.61
N TYR A 109 -3.20 -1.45 -11.30
CA TYR A 109 -3.01 -0.12 -10.70
C TYR A 109 -1.62 0.47 -10.98
N TYR A 110 -0.56 -0.32 -10.83
CA TYR A 110 0.80 0.15 -11.07
C TYR A 110 1.08 0.41 -12.56
N ILE A 111 0.59 -0.46 -13.45
CA ILE A 111 0.71 -0.29 -14.91
C ILE A 111 -0.01 0.98 -15.37
N GLU A 112 -1.25 1.22 -14.92
CA GLU A 112 -2.02 2.42 -15.29
C GLU A 112 -1.35 3.72 -14.82
N ARG A 113 -0.78 3.71 -13.61
CA ARG A 113 -0.06 4.87 -13.07
C ARG A 113 1.21 5.15 -13.86
N LEU A 114 1.95 4.12 -14.24
CA LEU A 114 3.14 4.24 -15.08
C LEU A 114 2.77 4.77 -16.48
N ASN A 115 1.76 4.18 -17.12
CA ASN A 115 1.27 4.62 -18.43
C ASN A 115 0.82 6.08 -18.39
N SER A 116 0.10 6.49 -17.35
CA SER A 116 -0.31 7.88 -17.16
C SER A 116 0.90 8.83 -17.05
N CYS A 117 1.98 8.39 -16.39
CA CYS A 117 3.22 9.15 -16.27
C CYS A 117 3.91 9.28 -17.63
N ILE A 118 4.07 8.16 -18.36
CA ILE A 118 4.65 8.12 -19.71
C ILE A 118 3.85 9.02 -20.66
N GLN A 119 2.53 8.96 -20.64
CA GLN A 119 1.69 9.80 -21.49
C GLN A 119 1.89 11.29 -21.21
N LYS A 120 1.90 11.69 -19.94
CA LYS A 120 2.05 13.10 -19.55
C LYS A 120 3.44 13.67 -19.83
N ILE A 121 4.48 12.87 -19.66
CA ILE A 121 5.87 13.33 -19.77
C ILE A 121 6.40 13.18 -21.20
N ILE A 122 6.03 12.10 -21.89
CA ILE A 122 6.63 11.72 -23.18
C ILE A 122 5.61 11.86 -24.29
N THR A 123 4.52 11.09 -24.24
CA THR A 123 3.63 10.92 -25.40
C THR A 123 2.88 12.19 -25.78
N ILE A 124 2.31 12.92 -24.82
CA ILE A 124 1.55 14.15 -25.08
C ILE A 124 2.47 15.28 -25.58
N PRO A 125 3.60 15.60 -24.91
CA PRO A 125 4.52 16.62 -25.43
C PRO A 125 5.04 16.28 -26.83
N ALA A 126 5.43 15.03 -27.07
CA ALA A 126 5.90 14.60 -28.39
C ALA A 126 4.83 14.76 -29.47
N ALA A 127 3.56 14.47 -29.17
CA ALA A 127 2.46 14.65 -30.11
C ALA A 127 2.14 16.14 -30.37
N LEU A 128 2.31 17.02 -29.39
CA LEU A 128 2.05 18.46 -29.51
C LEU A 128 3.18 19.24 -30.20
N GLN A 129 4.39 18.67 -30.25
CA GLN A 129 5.56 19.25 -30.91
C GLN A 129 5.71 18.80 -32.38
N GLY A 130 4.80 17.94 -32.86
CA GLY A 130 4.73 17.45 -34.24
C GLY A 130 3.99 18.40 -35.18
#